data_AF-A0A3C0WZ37-F1
#
_entry.id   AF-A0A3C0WZ37-F1
#
_cell.length_a   1.000
_cell.length_b   1.000
_cell.length_c   1.000
_cell.angle_alpha   90.00
_cell.angle_beta   90.00
_cell.angle_gamma   90.00
#
_symmetry.space_group_name_H-M   'P 1'
#
loop_
_entity.id
_entity.type
_entity.pdbx_description
1 polymer ?
#
loop_
_entity_poly.entity_id
_entity_poly.type
_entity_poly.pdbx_seq_one_letter_code
_entity_poly.pdbx_strand_id
1 'polypeptide(L)'
;MTKETETQTLSFESDITPLEYIYLMFDRTDGDGVLYIPEFPNELSLCEEKYSYRCKMDWTMEDRNSVCSEFKRLYSDLKGIAEKYEELDGSEETAQKVFCEENGSARLFNVWQIFVKSLNSKDLKYDTVHDISDRLDTADYLKELSGKFTKGAELTKDEKDFFREYIDVSVTKDEKRLYNSCCKALIKEAEKRVGNNICAYEYVIRATRLCRLLSLNAPEIVIKNEARLLAAAMVLHKYCISKETVDNTYRLQIERYELMSDEELDNLFRPKKTNSRKSMAPLFVYLILKEHSSSEKHLRQQDILKILEGYPYEVPLERKALSRIIHNITDSQLSVFSDKTGTWLEQEEK
;
A
#
# COMPACT_ATOMS: atom_id res chain seq x y z
N MET A 1 -43.73 -2.53 0.88
CA MET A 1 -42.73 -1.88 1.74
C MET A 1 -41.46 -2.70 1.69
N THR A 2 -40.67 -2.47 0.65
CA THR A 2 -39.30 -2.96 0.55
C THR A 2 -38.46 -2.18 1.55
N LYS A 3 -37.91 -2.86 2.55
CA LYS A 3 -36.84 -2.29 3.37
C LYS A 3 -35.64 -2.18 2.45
N GLU A 4 -35.34 -0.95 2.01
CA GLU A 4 -34.01 -0.60 1.56
C GLU A 4 -33.07 -0.92 2.73
N THR A 5 -32.26 -1.95 2.54
CA THR A 5 -31.17 -2.27 3.46
C THR A 5 -30.20 -1.10 3.35
N GLU A 6 -30.16 -0.23 4.36
CA GLU A 6 -29.06 0.72 4.51
C GLU A 6 -27.76 -0.10 4.57
N THR A 7 -27.06 -0.19 3.45
CA THR A 7 -25.73 -0.78 3.38
C THR A 7 -24.81 0.14 4.17
N GLN A 8 -24.59 -0.15 5.45
CA GLN A 8 -23.51 0.49 6.19
C GLN A 8 -22.23 0.27 5.41
N THR A 9 -21.64 1.33 4.88
CA THR A 9 -20.38 1.28 4.14
C THR A 9 -19.27 0.94 5.13
N LEU A 10 -18.90 -0.34 5.20
CA LEU A 10 -17.87 -0.84 6.11
C LEU A 10 -16.47 -0.48 5.57
N SER A 11 -15.59 0.04 6.43
CA SER A 11 -14.17 0.22 6.11
C SER A 11 -13.37 -1.01 6.59
N PHE A 12 -12.21 -1.27 5.97
CA PHE A 12 -11.28 -2.31 6.45
C PHE A 12 -10.79 -2.06 7.89
N GLU A 13 -10.92 -0.83 8.39
CA GLU A 13 -10.59 -0.44 9.77
C GLU A 13 -11.76 -0.64 10.75
N SER A 14 -12.96 -1.00 10.26
CA SER A 14 -14.15 -1.21 11.09
C SER A 14 -14.05 -2.50 11.92
N ASP A 15 -14.79 -2.56 13.03
CA ASP A 15 -14.82 -3.73 13.92
C ASP A 15 -15.71 -4.87 13.38
N ILE A 16 -15.28 -5.45 12.26
CA ILE A 16 -16.01 -6.51 11.56
C ILE A 16 -15.44 -7.91 11.85
N THR A 17 -16.25 -8.94 11.68
CA THR A 17 -15.83 -10.34 11.79
C THR A 17 -14.92 -10.75 10.61
N PRO A 18 -14.15 -11.84 10.74
CA PRO A 18 -13.34 -12.36 9.64
C PRO A 18 -14.15 -12.70 8.38
N LEU A 19 -15.40 -13.14 8.54
CA LEU A 19 -16.28 -13.45 7.42
C LEU A 19 -16.75 -12.18 6.73
N GLU A 20 -17.22 -11.19 7.49
CA GLU A 20 -17.58 -9.87 6.96
C GLU A 20 -16.39 -9.21 6.24
N TYR A 21 -15.16 -9.45 6.71
CA TYR A 21 -13.95 -9.00 6.02
C TYR A 21 -13.79 -9.64 4.63
N ILE A 22 -14.07 -10.95 4.48
CA ILE A 22 -14.06 -11.64 3.18
C ILE A 22 -15.16 -11.07 2.26
N TYR A 23 -16.36 -10.83 2.79
CA TYR A 23 -17.43 -10.18 2.04
C TYR A 23 -17.01 -8.78 1.58
N LEU A 24 -16.45 -7.98 2.48
CA LEU A 24 -15.98 -6.64 2.16
C LEU A 24 -14.89 -6.64 1.07
N MET A 25 -13.94 -7.58 1.11
CA MET A 25 -12.94 -7.73 0.05
C MET A 25 -13.59 -8.05 -1.30
N PHE A 26 -14.62 -8.89 -1.32
CA PHE A 26 -15.34 -9.24 -2.55
C PHE A 26 -16.13 -8.06 -3.09
N ASP A 27 -16.90 -7.40 -2.24
CA ASP A 27 -17.75 -6.28 -2.62
C ASP A 27 -16.92 -5.06 -3.08
N ARG A 28 -15.68 -4.94 -2.60
CA ARG A 28 -14.71 -3.90 -3.03
C ARG A 28 -13.77 -4.31 -4.16
N THR A 29 -13.90 -5.53 -4.68
CA THR A 29 -13.22 -5.88 -5.93
C THR A 29 -14.01 -5.26 -7.07
N ASP A 30 -13.40 -4.32 -7.80
CA ASP A 30 -14.09 -3.63 -8.87
C ASP A 30 -14.38 -4.52 -10.09
N GLY A 31 -15.09 -3.98 -11.09
CA GLY A 31 -15.44 -4.73 -12.31
C GLY A 31 -14.22 -5.14 -13.16
N ASP A 32 -13.07 -4.48 -12.96
CA ASP A 32 -11.79 -4.85 -13.54
C ASP A 32 -11.01 -5.80 -12.63
N GLY A 33 -11.59 -6.33 -11.56
CA GLY A 33 -10.93 -7.25 -10.63
C GLY A 33 -9.85 -6.60 -9.77
N VAL A 34 -9.86 -5.28 -9.58
CA VAL A 34 -8.88 -4.58 -8.74
C VAL A 34 -9.44 -4.40 -7.33
N LEU A 35 -8.62 -4.74 -6.34
CA LEU A 35 -8.94 -4.58 -4.93
C LEU A 35 -7.82 -3.80 -4.23
N TYR A 36 -8.19 -2.82 -3.41
CA TYR A 36 -7.27 -2.11 -2.52
C TYR A 36 -7.50 -2.53 -1.08
N ILE A 37 -6.47 -3.01 -0.39
CA ILE A 37 -6.54 -3.39 1.03
C ILE A 37 -5.41 -2.77 1.84
N PRO A 38 -5.56 -2.61 3.16
CA PRO A 38 -4.45 -2.24 4.04
C PRO A 38 -3.29 -3.23 3.89
N GLU A 39 -2.06 -2.72 4.06
CA GLU A 39 -0.90 -3.59 4.17
C GLU A 39 -1.07 -4.55 5.36
N PHE A 40 -0.55 -5.78 5.22
CA PHE A 40 -0.44 -6.64 6.40
C PHE A 40 0.48 -5.97 7.42
N PRO A 41 0.16 -6.03 8.73
CA PRO A 41 1.07 -5.56 9.76
C PRO A 41 2.40 -6.28 9.58
N ASN A 42 3.41 -5.54 9.11
CA ASN A 42 4.70 -6.09 8.79
C ASN A 42 5.48 -6.20 10.12
N GLU A 43 5.86 -7.41 10.51
CA GLU A 43 6.75 -7.60 11.67
C GLU A 43 8.16 -7.06 11.41
N LEU A 44 8.46 -6.69 10.15
CA LEU A 44 9.78 -6.37 9.63
C LEU A 44 9.89 -4.93 9.10
N SER A 45 8.92 -4.08 9.44
CA SER A 45 8.91 -2.68 9.01
C SER A 45 8.15 -1.83 10.01
N LEU A 46 8.87 -1.00 10.75
CA LEU A 46 8.34 0.11 11.55
C LEU A 46 8.04 1.37 10.73
N CYS A 47 8.01 1.31 9.39
CA CYS A 47 7.78 2.48 8.56
C CYS A 47 6.43 3.14 8.93
N GLU A 48 6.44 4.41 9.38
CA GLU A 48 5.21 5.17 9.64
C GLU A 48 4.44 5.49 8.34
N GLU A 49 5.10 5.38 7.19
CA GLU A 49 4.43 5.49 5.88
C GLU A 49 3.45 4.32 5.73
N LYS A 50 2.16 4.62 5.94
CA LYS A 50 1.10 3.66 5.69
C LYS A 50 1.09 3.36 4.19
N TYR A 51 1.33 2.11 3.83
CA TYR A 51 1.10 1.61 2.48
C TYR A 51 -0.21 0.82 2.41
N SER A 52 -0.66 0.57 1.19
CA SER A 52 -1.76 -0.36 0.90
C SER A 52 -1.32 -1.30 -0.20
N TYR A 53 -2.01 -2.43 -0.33
CA TYR A 53 -1.84 -3.31 -1.47
C TYR A 53 -2.89 -2.98 -2.52
N ARG A 54 -2.44 -2.86 -3.77
CA ARG A 54 -3.28 -2.99 -4.95
C ARG A 54 -3.16 -4.42 -5.45
N CYS A 55 -4.27 -5.13 -5.48
CA CYS A 55 -4.37 -6.53 -5.84
C CYS A 55 -5.20 -6.70 -7.09
N LYS A 56 -4.67 -7.45 -8.07
CA LYS A 56 -5.48 -7.98 -9.17
C LYS A 56 -6.06 -9.32 -8.71
N MET A 57 -7.37 -9.39 -8.60
CA MET A 57 -8.13 -10.54 -8.14
C MET A 57 -8.81 -11.24 -9.32
N ASP A 58 -8.96 -12.55 -9.20
CA ASP A 58 -9.79 -13.39 -10.08
C ASP A 58 -10.57 -14.36 -9.21
N TRP A 59 -11.83 -13.99 -8.93
CA TRP A 59 -12.72 -14.74 -8.07
C TRP A 59 -14.18 -14.39 -8.32
N THR A 60 -15.04 -15.38 -8.07
CA THR A 60 -16.49 -15.29 -8.25
C THR A 60 -17.22 -15.29 -6.90
N MET A 61 -18.54 -15.10 -6.95
CA MET A 61 -19.38 -15.21 -5.76
C MET A 61 -19.34 -16.64 -5.16
N GLU A 62 -19.15 -17.67 -6.00
CA GLU A 62 -18.98 -19.06 -5.54
C GLU A 62 -17.66 -19.22 -4.79
N ASP A 63 -16.58 -18.62 -5.31
CA ASP A 63 -15.26 -18.60 -4.66
C ASP A 63 -15.30 -17.95 -3.29
N ARG A 64 -15.93 -16.77 -3.18
CA ARG A 64 -16.14 -16.09 -1.89
C ARG A 64 -16.84 -16.99 -0.87
N ASN A 65 -17.88 -17.73 -1.28
CA ASN A 65 -18.60 -18.66 -0.42
C ASN A 65 -17.76 -19.89 -0.05
N SER A 66 -16.94 -20.38 -0.98
CA SER A 66 -15.97 -21.45 -0.74
C SER A 66 -14.96 -21.03 0.33
N VAL A 67 -14.32 -19.87 0.17
CA VAL A 67 -13.35 -19.33 1.15
C VAL A 67 -13.97 -19.16 2.52
N CYS A 68 -15.19 -18.61 2.61
CA CYS A 68 -15.90 -18.50 3.89
C CYS A 68 -16.04 -19.86 4.59
N SER A 69 -16.35 -20.91 3.83
CA SER A 69 -16.53 -22.26 4.35
C SER A 69 -15.20 -22.89 4.78
N GLU A 70 -14.16 -22.70 3.98
CA GLU A 70 -12.81 -23.19 4.27
C GLU A 70 -12.17 -22.44 5.45
N PHE A 71 -12.36 -21.12 5.56
CA PHE A 71 -11.90 -20.33 6.71
C PHE A 71 -12.53 -20.84 8.01
N LYS A 72 -13.86 -21.06 8.03
CA LYS A 72 -14.55 -21.62 9.22
C LYS A 72 -13.95 -22.97 9.62
N ARG A 73 -13.68 -23.83 8.64
CA ARG A 73 -13.06 -25.14 8.84
C ARG A 73 -11.65 -25.02 9.42
N LEU A 74 -10.81 -24.19 8.81
CA LEU A 74 -9.45 -23.95 9.27
C LEU A 74 -9.45 -23.35 10.68
N TYR A 75 -10.27 -22.34 10.96
CA TYR A 75 -10.40 -21.74 12.29
C TYR A 75 -10.77 -22.78 13.35
N SER A 76 -11.74 -23.65 13.05
CA SER A 76 -12.13 -24.74 13.95
C SER A 76 -11.00 -25.73 14.18
N ASP A 77 -10.24 -26.07 13.14
CA ASP A 77 -9.11 -27.00 13.25
C ASP A 77 -7.97 -26.37 14.07
N LEU A 78 -7.64 -25.09 13.84
CA LEU A 78 -6.65 -24.35 14.62
C LEU A 78 -7.05 -24.24 16.10
N LYS A 79 -8.35 -24.06 16.39
CA LYS A 79 -8.86 -24.09 17.77
C LYS A 79 -8.66 -25.47 18.41
N GLY A 80 -8.97 -26.55 17.69
CA GLY A 80 -8.74 -27.92 18.19
C GLY A 80 -7.26 -28.25 18.42
N ILE A 81 -6.36 -27.70 17.60
CA ILE A 81 -4.90 -27.80 17.82
C ILE A 81 -4.50 -26.99 19.06
N ALA A 82 -5.03 -25.77 19.20
CA ALA A 82 -4.71 -24.86 20.30
C ALA A 82 -5.05 -25.45 21.69
N GLU A 83 -6.13 -26.23 21.79
CA GLU A 83 -6.54 -26.92 23.03
C GLU A 83 -5.49 -27.94 23.53
N LYS A 84 -4.64 -28.46 22.63
CA LYS A 84 -3.60 -29.46 22.93
C LYS A 84 -2.20 -28.92 22.74
N TYR A 85 -2.04 -27.62 22.56
CA TYR A 85 -0.78 -27.03 22.12
C TYR A 85 0.37 -27.31 23.09
N GLU A 86 0.10 -27.34 24.40
CA GLU A 86 1.10 -27.59 25.44
C GLU A 86 1.57 -29.06 25.50
N GLU A 87 0.87 -29.99 24.83
CA GLU A 87 1.29 -31.39 24.67
C GLU A 87 2.28 -31.57 23.50
N LEU A 88 2.52 -30.51 22.71
CA LEU A 88 3.38 -30.53 21.53
C LEU A 88 4.79 -30.03 21.86
N ASP A 89 5.80 -30.73 21.37
CA ASP A 89 7.22 -30.33 21.44
C ASP A 89 7.78 -29.80 20.11
N GLY A 90 6.92 -29.72 19.08
CA GLY A 90 7.27 -29.32 17.72
C GLY A 90 7.76 -30.46 16.82
N SER A 91 7.93 -31.68 17.34
CA SER A 91 8.28 -32.87 16.56
C SER A 91 7.05 -33.50 15.90
N GLU A 92 7.26 -34.15 14.76
CA GLU A 92 6.17 -34.87 14.08
C GLU A 92 5.72 -36.10 14.86
N GLU A 93 6.64 -36.78 15.55
CA GLU A 93 6.36 -37.99 16.34
C GLU A 93 5.37 -37.68 17.47
N THR A 94 5.63 -36.64 18.26
CA THR A 94 4.74 -36.20 19.34
C THR A 94 3.39 -35.71 18.79
N ALA A 95 3.40 -34.90 17.73
CA ALA A 95 2.16 -34.42 17.11
C ALA A 95 1.31 -35.57 16.55
N GLN A 96 1.94 -36.58 15.94
CA GLN A 96 1.25 -37.75 15.42
C GLN A 96 0.59 -38.54 16.55
N LYS A 97 1.27 -38.72 17.67
CA LYS A 97 0.71 -39.39 18.85
C LYS A 97 -0.51 -38.64 19.42
N VAL A 98 -0.38 -37.34 19.65
CA VAL A 98 -1.43 -36.47 20.24
C VAL A 98 -2.69 -36.41 19.37
N PHE A 99 -2.52 -36.32 18.05
CA PHE A 99 -3.66 -36.13 17.13
C PHE A 99 -4.19 -37.44 16.52
N CYS A 100 -3.37 -38.44 16.28
CA CYS A 100 -3.78 -39.67 15.57
C CYS A 100 -4.03 -40.85 16.52
N GLU A 101 -3.24 -41.03 17.57
CA GLU A 101 -3.32 -42.22 18.43
C GLU A 101 -4.24 -42.01 19.63
N GLU A 102 -4.14 -40.86 20.31
CA GLU A 102 -4.88 -40.61 21.54
C GLU A 102 -6.29 -40.04 21.30
N ASN A 103 -6.56 -39.47 20.12
CA ASN A 103 -7.82 -38.75 19.83
C ASN A 103 -8.23 -38.68 18.34
N GLY A 104 -7.70 -39.56 17.49
CA GLY A 104 -8.29 -39.94 16.19
C GLY A 104 -8.70 -38.82 15.23
N SER A 105 -7.95 -37.72 15.11
CA SER A 105 -8.17 -36.70 14.08
C SER A 105 -6.92 -36.50 13.23
N ALA A 106 -6.74 -37.39 12.24
CA ALA A 106 -5.72 -37.25 11.19
C ALA A 106 -5.77 -35.89 10.49
N ARG A 107 -6.95 -35.24 10.49
CA ARG A 107 -7.13 -33.89 9.98
C ARG A 107 -6.38 -32.84 10.79
N LEU A 108 -6.43 -32.88 12.12
CA LEU A 108 -5.69 -31.92 12.96
C LEU A 108 -4.19 -32.08 12.80
N PHE A 109 -3.70 -33.32 12.66
CA PHE A 109 -2.30 -33.58 12.34
C PHE A 109 -1.88 -32.93 11.02
N ASN A 110 -2.68 -33.11 9.95
CA ASN A 110 -2.40 -32.50 8.64
C ASN A 110 -2.39 -30.96 8.71
N VAL A 111 -3.39 -30.36 9.37
CA VAL A 111 -3.44 -28.90 9.55
C VAL A 111 -2.25 -28.41 10.37
N TRP A 112 -1.87 -29.14 11.41
CA TRP A 112 -0.68 -28.82 12.20
C TRP A 112 0.59 -28.86 11.33
N GLN A 113 0.79 -29.90 10.51
CA GLN A 113 1.95 -30.01 9.62
C GLN A 113 2.04 -28.85 8.62
N ILE A 114 0.91 -28.44 8.06
CA ILE A 114 0.85 -27.37 7.06
C ILE A 114 1.08 -26.00 7.72
N PHE A 115 0.36 -25.70 8.81
CA PHE A 115 0.22 -24.33 9.31
C PHE A 115 0.93 -24.05 10.64
N VAL A 116 1.11 -25.04 11.51
CA VAL A 116 1.53 -24.80 12.90
C VAL A 116 2.97 -25.25 13.17
N LYS A 117 3.39 -26.35 12.54
CA LYS A 117 4.77 -26.84 12.59
C LYS A 117 5.72 -25.70 12.21
N SER A 118 6.78 -25.51 12.98
CA SER A 118 7.76 -24.43 12.73
C SER A 118 8.25 -24.44 11.28
N LEU A 119 8.40 -23.26 10.68
CA LEU A 119 9.01 -23.06 9.35
C LEU A 119 10.54 -23.27 9.36
N ASN A 120 11.12 -23.63 10.51
CA ASN A 120 12.57 -23.83 10.66
C ASN A 120 13.14 -24.82 9.64
N SER A 121 14.10 -24.35 8.84
CA SER A 121 15.17 -25.22 8.38
C SER A 121 16.17 -25.36 9.54
N LYS A 122 16.72 -26.56 9.72
CA LYS A 122 17.68 -26.89 10.81
C LYS A 122 18.97 -26.05 10.78
N ASP A 123 19.13 -25.18 9.80
CA ASP A 123 20.32 -24.37 9.54
C ASP A 123 20.14 -22.86 9.82
N LEU A 124 18.94 -22.43 10.23
CA LEU A 124 18.65 -21.01 10.47
C LEU A 124 18.98 -20.60 11.90
N LYS A 125 19.95 -19.67 12.05
CA LYS A 125 20.25 -18.99 13.32
C LYS A 125 19.17 -17.96 13.65
N TYR A 126 18.01 -18.43 14.12
CA TYR A 126 16.82 -17.60 14.33
C TYR A 126 17.12 -16.38 15.22
N ASP A 127 17.86 -16.55 16.31
CA ASP A 127 18.27 -15.46 17.22
C ASP A 127 19.09 -14.39 16.50
N THR A 128 20.00 -14.80 15.60
CA THR A 128 20.80 -13.86 14.80
C THR A 128 19.94 -13.12 13.78
N VAL A 129 18.97 -13.79 13.18
CA VAL A 129 18.07 -13.16 12.19
C VAL A 129 17.12 -12.18 12.87
N HIS A 130 16.64 -12.50 14.07
CA HIS A 130 15.77 -11.63 14.85
C HIS A 130 16.50 -10.36 15.29
N ASP A 131 17.72 -10.49 15.83
CA ASP A 131 18.57 -9.35 16.16
C ASP A 131 18.87 -8.45 14.94
N ILE A 132 19.11 -9.04 13.77
CA ILE A 132 19.29 -8.27 12.53
C ILE A 132 18.00 -7.55 12.14
N SER A 133 16.83 -8.17 12.31
CA SER A 133 15.53 -7.55 12.06
C SER A 133 15.33 -6.32 12.94
N ASP A 134 15.52 -6.46 14.24
CA ASP A 134 15.32 -5.37 15.21
C ASP A 134 16.25 -4.18 14.91
N ARG A 135 17.50 -4.47 14.52
CA ARG A 135 18.46 -3.42 14.09
C ARG A 135 18.09 -2.79 12.75
N LEU A 136 17.51 -3.54 11.81
CA LEU A 136 16.99 -2.98 10.56
C LEU A 136 15.83 -2.02 10.84
N ASP A 137 14.87 -2.45 11.67
CA ASP A 137 13.71 -1.64 12.06
C ASP A 137 14.14 -0.35 12.77
N THR A 138 15.10 -0.45 13.69
CA THR A 138 15.70 0.70 14.36
C THR A 138 16.36 1.65 13.36
N ALA A 139 17.15 1.12 12.42
CA ALA A 139 17.84 1.92 11.41
C ALA A 139 16.86 2.61 10.44
N ASP A 140 15.74 1.98 10.11
CA ASP A 140 14.72 2.57 9.24
C ASP A 140 13.94 3.69 9.96
N TYR A 141 13.62 3.53 11.24
CA TYR A 141 13.03 4.61 12.04
C TYR A 141 13.99 5.80 12.21
N LEU A 142 15.29 5.56 12.41
CA LEU A 142 16.29 6.64 12.46
C LEU A 142 16.38 7.44 11.15
N LYS A 143 16.23 6.77 9.99
CA LYS A 143 16.16 7.46 8.69
C LYS A 143 14.92 8.32 8.59
N GLU A 144 13.79 7.83 9.09
CA GLU A 144 12.54 8.59 9.12
C GLU A 144 12.66 9.86 9.97
N LEU A 145 13.21 9.74 11.19
CA LEU A 145 13.48 10.89 12.07
C LEU A 145 14.46 11.88 11.43
N SER A 146 15.50 11.38 10.75
CA SER A 146 16.41 12.22 9.96
C SER A 146 15.67 12.93 8.82
N GLY A 147 14.72 12.26 8.18
CA GLY A 147 13.82 12.81 7.17
C GLY A 147 12.91 13.92 7.73
N LYS A 148 12.31 13.69 8.90
CA LYS A 148 11.49 14.70 9.61
C LYS A 148 12.33 15.95 9.92
N PHE A 149 13.53 15.76 10.47
CA PHE A 149 14.45 16.86 10.79
C PHE A 149 14.89 17.65 9.54
N THR A 150 15.25 16.97 8.45
CA THR A 150 15.67 17.62 7.19
C THR A 150 14.53 18.38 6.50
N LYS A 151 13.28 17.97 6.71
CA LYS A 151 12.07 18.69 6.26
C LYS A 151 11.68 19.86 7.18
N GLY A 152 12.47 20.16 8.21
CA GLY A 152 12.24 21.29 9.12
C GLY A 152 11.20 21.04 10.21
N ALA A 153 10.75 19.80 10.39
CA ALA A 153 9.87 19.43 11.50
C ALA A 153 10.67 19.28 12.80
N GLU A 154 10.10 19.70 13.92
CA GLU A 154 10.74 19.58 15.23
C GLU A 154 10.51 18.19 15.81
N LEU A 155 11.60 17.50 16.20
CA LEU A 155 11.51 16.22 16.90
C LEU A 155 11.06 16.42 18.35
N THR A 156 10.16 15.56 18.80
CA THR A 156 9.75 15.44 20.20
C THR A 156 10.92 15.07 21.10
N LYS A 157 10.74 15.18 22.42
CA LYS A 157 11.77 14.78 23.39
C LYS A 157 12.09 13.29 23.27
N ASP A 158 11.06 12.45 23.16
CA ASP A 158 11.21 11.00 23.07
C ASP A 158 11.94 10.59 21.77
N GLU A 159 11.63 11.24 20.64
CA GLU A 159 12.36 11.02 19.38
C GLU A 159 13.82 11.45 19.47
N LYS A 160 14.13 12.58 20.16
CA LYS A 160 15.51 13.03 20.38
C LYS A 160 16.28 12.08 21.32
N ASP A 161 15.62 11.54 22.33
CA ASP A 161 16.20 10.57 23.25
C ASP A 161 16.48 9.25 22.52
N PHE A 162 15.50 8.72 21.77
CA PHE A 162 15.67 7.56 20.91
C PHE A 162 16.81 7.74 19.89
N PHE A 163 16.85 8.88 19.20
CA PHE A 163 17.89 9.17 18.22
C PHE A 163 19.28 9.12 18.84
N ARG A 164 19.46 9.67 20.05
CA ARG A 164 20.76 9.64 20.76
C ARG A 164 21.15 8.25 21.21
N GLU A 165 20.20 7.44 21.66
CA GLU A 165 20.46 6.09 22.17
C GLU A 165 20.86 5.12 21.05
N TYR A 166 20.24 5.25 19.87
CA TYR A 166 20.37 4.27 18.79
C TYR A 166 21.13 4.75 17.55
N ILE A 167 21.73 5.95 17.56
CA ILE A 167 22.40 6.54 16.37
C ILE A 167 23.47 5.64 15.73
N ASP A 168 24.12 4.80 16.54
CA ASP A 168 25.20 3.91 16.10
C ASP A 168 24.68 2.53 15.62
N VAL A 169 23.37 2.26 15.76
CA VAL A 169 22.75 1.02 15.27
C VAL A 169 22.88 0.98 13.76
N SER A 170 23.53 -0.08 13.30
CA SER A 170 23.70 -0.33 11.87
C SER A 170 23.61 -1.81 11.57
N VAL A 171 23.27 -2.09 10.31
CA VAL A 171 23.20 -3.43 9.76
C VAL A 171 24.15 -3.49 8.58
N THR A 172 25.12 -4.40 8.67
CA THR A 172 26.13 -4.60 7.64
C THR A 172 25.51 -5.18 6.37
N LYS A 173 26.22 -5.07 5.24
CA LYS A 173 25.77 -5.67 3.98
C LYS A 173 25.62 -7.19 4.07
N ASP A 174 26.47 -7.86 4.85
CA ASP A 174 26.43 -9.32 4.98
C ASP A 174 25.31 -9.78 5.91
N GLU A 175 25.02 -9.04 6.99
CA GLU A 175 23.83 -9.27 7.82
C GLU A 175 22.54 -9.08 7.02
N LYS A 176 22.44 -8.01 6.22
CA LYS A 176 21.29 -7.79 5.34
C LYS A 176 21.13 -8.92 4.30
N ARG A 177 22.24 -9.45 3.77
CA ARG A 177 22.21 -10.62 2.87
C ARG A 177 21.74 -11.87 3.59
N LEU A 178 22.24 -12.12 4.81
CA LEU A 178 21.82 -13.24 5.64
C LEU A 178 20.33 -13.18 5.93
N TYR A 179 19.85 -12.04 6.44
CA TYR A 179 18.44 -11.79 6.73
C TYR A 179 17.56 -12.03 5.50
N ASN A 180 17.89 -11.41 4.35
CA ASN A 180 17.14 -11.62 3.10
C ASN A 180 17.15 -13.09 2.64
N SER A 181 18.25 -13.80 2.83
CA SER A 181 18.34 -15.23 2.52
C SER A 181 17.42 -16.06 3.42
N CYS A 182 17.32 -15.69 4.70
CA CYS A 182 16.44 -16.34 5.66
C CYS A 182 14.97 -16.09 5.32
N CYS A 183 14.56 -14.83 5.07
CA CYS A 183 13.21 -14.50 4.63
C CYS A 183 12.81 -15.29 3.37
N LYS A 184 13.70 -15.37 2.37
CA LYS A 184 13.47 -16.17 1.15
C LYS A 184 13.31 -17.66 1.44
N ALA A 185 14.06 -18.20 2.40
CA ALA A 185 13.94 -19.60 2.79
C ALA A 185 12.59 -19.88 3.47
N LEU A 186 12.13 -19.00 4.35
CA LEU A 186 10.82 -19.08 5.01
C LEU A 186 9.68 -19.01 4.00
N ILE A 187 9.74 -18.07 3.05
CA ILE A 187 8.75 -17.95 1.96
C ILE A 187 8.69 -19.23 1.14
N LYS A 188 9.84 -19.76 0.71
CA LYS A 188 9.90 -21.02 -0.06
C LYS A 188 9.36 -22.21 0.71
N GLU A 189 9.59 -22.27 2.02
CA GLU A 189 9.03 -23.34 2.84
C GLU A 189 7.51 -23.21 2.97
N ALA A 190 6.98 -21.99 3.15
CA ALA A 190 5.54 -21.77 3.14
C ALA A 190 4.92 -22.16 1.78
N GLU A 191 5.54 -21.77 0.66
CA GLU A 191 5.11 -22.14 -0.69
C GLU A 191 5.04 -23.67 -0.89
N LYS A 192 5.95 -24.45 -0.29
CA LYS A 192 5.87 -25.92 -0.35
C LYS A 192 4.67 -26.49 0.40
N ARG A 193 4.20 -25.81 1.45
CA ARG A 193 3.14 -26.31 2.33
C ARG A 193 1.75 -25.98 1.81
N VAL A 194 1.55 -24.76 1.31
CA VAL A 194 0.23 -24.28 0.87
C VAL A 194 0.11 -24.12 -0.64
N GLY A 195 1.22 -24.22 -1.38
CA GLY A 195 1.30 -23.97 -2.81
C GLY A 195 2.06 -22.69 -3.13
N ASN A 196 2.65 -22.64 -4.32
CA ASN A 196 3.34 -21.44 -4.80
C ASN A 196 2.32 -20.43 -5.33
N ASN A 197 1.90 -19.50 -4.47
CA ASN A 197 1.11 -18.35 -4.86
C ASN A 197 1.40 -17.16 -3.94
N ILE A 198 0.89 -15.98 -4.34
CA ILE A 198 0.99 -14.74 -3.57
C ILE A 198 0.58 -14.97 -2.11
N CYS A 199 1.27 -14.32 -1.18
CA CYS A 199 0.95 -14.39 0.24
C CYS A 199 0.99 -15.80 0.87
N ALA A 200 1.71 -16.76 0.29
CA ALA A 200 1.89 -18.09 0.91
C ALA A 200 2.48 -18.00 2.33
N TYR A 201 3.50 -17.14 2.52
CA TYR A 201 4.10 -16.91 3.83
C TYR A 201 3.09 -16.30 4.81
N GLU A 202 2.39 -15.25 4.41
CA GLU A 202 1.37 -14.59 5.21
C GLU A 202 0.24 -15.57 5.58
N TYR A 203 -0.18 -16.43 4.66
CA TYR A 203 -1.22 -17.42 4.95
C TYR A 203 -0.77 -18.40 6.04
N VAL A 204 0.47 -18.90 5.97
CA VAL A 204 1.02 -19.81 6.97
C VAL A 204 1.23 -19.11 8.31
N ILE A 205 1.96 -17.98 8.34
CA ILE A 205 2.34 -17.31 9.60
C ILE A 205 1.12 -16.79 10.37
N ARG A 206 0.08 -16.29 9.69
CA ARG A 206 -1.16 -15.83 10.33
C ARG A 206 -1.92 -17.00 10.95
N ALA A 207 -1.92 -18.17 10.32
CA ALA A 207 -2.51 -19.37 10.88
C ALA A 207 -1.73 -19.87 12.10
N THR A 208 -0.39 -19.88 12.04
CA THR A 208 0.47 -20.20 13.19
C THR A 208 0.20 -19.26 14.37
N ARG A 209 0.21 -17.94 14.12
CA ARG A 209 -0.04 -16.91 15.14
C ARG A 209 -1.41 -17.05 15.76
N LEU A 210 -2.46 -17.23 14.95
CA LEU A 210 -3.82 -17.43 15.44
C LEU A 210 -3.90 -18.66 16.35
N CYS A 211 -3.28 -19.79 15.96
CA CYS A 211 -3.23 -20.99 16.79
C CYS A 211 -2.57 -20.72 18.15
N ARG A 212 -1.46 -19.96 18.16
CA ARG A 212 -0.75 -19.63 19.40
C ARG A 212 -1.55 -18.66 20.28
N LEU A 213 -2.21 -17.67 19.69
CA LEU A 213 -3.09 -16.75 20.43
C LEU A 213 -4.26 -17.48 21.08
N LEU A 214 -4.85 -18.45 20.36
CA LEU A 214 -5.90 -19.31 20.90
C LEU A 214 -5.39 -20.16 22.07
N SER A 215 -4.19 -20.75 21.96
CA SER A 215 -3.64 -21.60 23.04
C SER A 215 -3.29 -20.80 24.29
N LEU A 216 -2.90 -19.54 24.12
CA LEU A 216 -2.58 -18.61 25.21
C LEU A 216 -3.82 -17.96 25.84
N ASN A 217 -5.03 -18.24 25.34
CA ASN A 217 -6.26 -17.55 25.74
C ASN A 217 -6.11 -16.03 25.66
N ALA A 218 -5.51 -15.54 24.57
CA ALA A 218 -5.32 -14.11 24.35
C ALA A 218 -6.67 -13.35 24.33
N PRO A 219 -6.68 -12.02 24.59
CA PRO A 219 -7.91 -11.23 24.54
C PRO A 219 -8.65 -11.39 23.21
N GLU A 220 -9.99 -11.47 23.26
CA GLU A 220 -10.83 -11.76 22.09
C GLU A 220 -10.59 -10.79 20.92
N ILE A 221 -10.36 -9.51 21.21
CA ILE A 221 -10.04 -8.50 20.19
C ILE A 221 -8.76 -8.84 19.42
N VAL A 222 -7.74 -9.39 20.09
CA VAL A 222 -6.47 -9.77 19.46
C VAL A 222 -6.67 -11.00 18.56
N ILE A 223 -7.42 -11.99 19.05
CA ILE A 223 -7.78 -13.19 18.29
C ILE A 223 -8.61 -12.82 17.05
N LYS A 224 -9.62 -11.94 17.22
CA LYS A 224 -10.47 -11.45 16.12
C LYS A 224 -9.64 -10.73 15.06
N ASN A 225 -8.69 -9.88 15.47
CA ASN A 225 -7.80 -9.17 14.57
C ASN A 225 -6.90 -10.14 13.77
N GLU A 226 -6.24 -11.09 14.43
CA GLU A 226 -5.40 -12.07 13.74
C GLU A 226 -6.23 -12.95 12.79
N ALA A 227 -7.44 -13.33 13.19
CA ALA A 227 -8.35 -14.11 12.38
C ALA A 227 -8.79 -13.36 11.10
N ARG A 228 -8.97 -12.03 11.17
CA ARG A 228 -9.20 -11.19 9.98
C ARG A 228 -8.00 -11.19 9.05
N LEU A 229 -6.79 -11.06 9.58
CA LEU A 229 -5.56 -11.08 8.78
C LEU A 229 -5.35 -12.44 8.11
N LEU A 230 -5.67 -13.54 8.80
CA LEU A 230 -5.68 -14.88 8.22
C LEU A 230 -6.70 -15.00 7.08
N ALA A 231 -7.92 -14.50 7.28
CA ALA A 231 -8.96 -14.51 6.25
C ALA A 231 -8.51 -13.76 4.99
N ALA A 232 -7.92 -12.56 5.15
CA ALA A 232 -7.38 -11.79 4.05
C ALA A 232 -6.23 -12.52 3.34
N ALA A 233 -5.27 -13.07 4.09
CA ALA A 233 -4.16 -13.83 3.52
C ALA A 233 -4.64 -15.04 2.72
N MET A 234 -5.67 -15.73 3.21
CA MET A 234 -6.29 -16.87 2.53
C MET A 234 -6.95 -16.47 1.20
N VAL A 235 -7.69 -15.35 1.17
CA VAL A 235 -8.31 -14.83 -0.06
C VAL A 235 -7.24 -14.48 -1.09
N LEU A 236 -6.23 -13.69 -0.69
CA LEU A 236 -5.16 -13.29 -1.59
C LEU A 236 -4.38 -14.50 -2.10
N HIS A 237 -4.09 -15.46 -1.24
CA HIS A 237 -3.34 -16.65 -1.63
C HIS A 237 -4.04 -17.53 -2.65
N LYS A 238 -5.37 -17.54 -2.66
CA LYS A 238 -6.13 -18.35 -3.63
C LYS A 238 -6.43 -17.61 -4.93
N TYR A 239 -6.72 -16.31 -4.85
CA TYR A 239 -7.37 -15.58 -5.94
C TYR A 239 -6.63 -14.33 -6.41
N CYS A 240 -5.53 -13.95 -5.77
CA CYS A 240 -4.72 -12.83 -6.23
C CYS A 240 -3.79 -13.28 -7.36
N ILE A 241 -3.87 -12.60 -8.50
CA ILE A 241 -3.00 -12.76 -9.66
C ILE A 241 -1.72 -11.92 -9.51
N SER A 242 -1.85 -10.70 -8.98
CA SER A 242 -0.72 -9.81 -8.74
C SER A 242 -0.98 -8.88 -7.55
N LYS A 243 0.09 -8.59 -6.79
CA LYS A 243 0.08 -7.70 -5.63
C LYS A 243 1.19 -6.66 -5.80
N GLU A 244 0.85 -5.40 -5.64
CA GLU A 244 1.81 -4.29 -5.60
C GLU A 244 1.56 -3.38 -4.39
N THR A 245 2.63 -2.82 -3.85
CA THR A 245 2.56 -1.83 -2.77
C THR A 245 2.30 -0.45 -3.37
N VAL A 246 1.28 0.23 -2.87
CA VAL A 246 0.89 1.59 -3.26
C VAL A 246 0.80 2.49 -2.04
N ASP A 247 0.88 3.81 -2.24
CA ASP A 247 0.64 4.78 -1.19
C ASP A 247 -0.79 4.62 -0.61
N ASN A 248 -0.94 4.64 0.71
CA ASN A 248 -2.24 4.43 1.34
C ASN A 248 -3.27 5.53 1.02
N THR A 249 -2.84 6.71 0.54
CA THR A 249 -3.75 7.76 0.06
C THR A 249 -4.66 7.26 -1.07
N TYR A 250 -4.20 6.34 -1.93
CA TYR A 250 -5.03 5.76 -2.99
C TYR A 250 -6.22 4.99 -2.41
N ARG A 251 -5.97 4.08 -1.45
CA ARG A 251 -7.04 3.33 -0.78
C ARG A 251 -8.00 4.28 -0.06
N LEU A 252 -7.47 5.20 0.75
CA LEU A 252 -8.30 6.15 1.50
C LEU A 252 -9.14 7.05 0.59
N GLN A 253 -8.62 7.43 -0.57
CA GLN A 253 -9.36 8.21 -1.55
C GLN A 253 -10.52 7.42 -2.15
N ILE A 254 -10.33 6.13 -2.46
CA ILE A 254 -11.39 5.24 -2.95
C ILE A 254 -12.44 5.01 -1.87
N GLU A 255 -12.04 4.65 -0.64
CA GLU A 255 -12.97 4.48 0.48
C GLU A 255 -13.78 5.75 0.73
N ARG A 256 -13.16 6.92 0.58
CA ARG A 256 -13.86 8.20 0.70
C ARG A 256 -14.88 8.38 -0.41
N TYR A 257 -14.58 8.00 -1.66
CA TYR A 257 -15.52 8.11 -2.77
C TYR A 257 -16.76 7.22 -2.57
N GLU A 258 -16.58 6.01 -2.04
CA GLU A 258 -17.69 5.11 -1.68
C GLU A 258 -18.60 5.68 -0.58
N LEU A 259 -18.07 6.57 0.27
CA LEU A 259 -18.79 7.23 1.35
C LEU A 259 -19.47 8.55 0.91
N MET A 260 -19.17 9.05 -0.28
CA MET A 260 -19.75 10.28 -0.81
C MET A 260 -21.06 10.00 -1.52
N SER A 261 -22.03 10.90 -1.36
CA SER A 261 -23.27 10.88 -2.14
C SER A 261 -23.01 11.16 -3.63
N ASP A 262 -23.94 10.74 -4.49
CA ASP A 262 -23.88 11.03 -5.94
C ASP A 262 -23.75 12.54 -6.21
N GLU A 263 -24.43 13.39 -5.43
CA GLU A 263 -24.31 14.85 -5.54
C GLU A 263 -22.91 15.36 -5.15
N GLU A 264 -22.28 14.76 -4.14
CA GLU A 264 -20.92 15.10 -3.73
C GLU A 264 -19.88 14.62 -4.74
N LEU A 265 -20.05 13.42 -5.30
CA LEU A 265 -19.21 12.88 -6.37
C LEU A 265 -19.35 13.74 -7.64
N ASP A 266 -20.57 14.06 -8.05
CA ASP A 266 -20.85 14.95 -9.18
C ASP A 266 -20.23 16.32 -9.00
N ASN A 267 -20.26 16.87 -7.79
CA ASN A 267 -19.61 18.15 -7.48
C ASN A 267 -18.07 18.04 -7.46
N LEU A 268 -17.52 16.91 -7.02
CA LEU A 268 -16.08 16.67 -7.00
C LEU A 268 -15.50 16.50 -8.40
N PHE A 269 -16.16 15.70 -9.24
CA PHE A 269 -15.78 15.44 -10.63
C PHE A 269 -16.32 16.48 -11.60
N ARG A 270 -17.14 17.43 -11.12
CA ARG A 270 -17.60 18.56 -11.92
C ARG A 270 -16.39 19.26 -12.51
N PRO A 271 -16.34 19.46 -13.83
CA PRO A 271 -15.29 20.26 -14.44
C PRO A 271 -15.27 21.64 -13.78
N LYS A 272 -14.24 21.92 -12.98
CA LYS A 272 -14.08 23.24 -12.37
C LYS A 272 -14.03 24.25 -13.52
N LYS A 273 -14.89 25.26 -13.50
CA LYS A 273 -15.00 26.34 -14.51
C LYS A 273 -13.73 27.21 -14.66
N THR A 274 -12.58 26.77 -14.19
CA THR A 274 -11.29 27.28 -14.64
C THR A 274 -11.04 26.71 -16.03
N ASN A 275 -11.24 27.54 -17.08
CA ASN A 275 -10.83 27.23 -18.45
C ASN A 275 -9.37 26.76 -18.47
N SER A 276 -9.13 25.45 -18.45
CA SER A 276 -7.80 24.84 -18.28
C SER A 276 -6.82 25.29 -19.37
N ARG A 277 -7.32 25.58 -20.58
CA ARG A 277 -6.51 26.16 -21.66
C ARG A 277 -6.09 27.62 -21.42
N LYS A 278 -6.95 28.45 -20.80
CA LYS A 278 -6.61 29.85 -20.45
C LYS A 278 -5.62 29.90 -19.28
N SER A 279 -5.69 28.97 -18.33
CA SER A 279 -4.65 28.86 -17.29
C SER A 279 -3.30 28.42 -17.84
N MET A 280 -3.27 27.71 -18.98
CA MET A 280 -2.04 27.33 -19.69
C MET A 280 -1.50 28.43 -20.63
N ALA A 281 -2.18 29.57 -20.73
CA ALA A 281 -1.75 30.70 -21.57
C ALA A 281 -0.29 31.15 -21.32
N PRO A 282 0.25 31.18 -20.08
CA PRO A 282 1.66 31.49 -19.86
C PRO A 282 2.62 30.54 -20.56
N LEU A 283 2.33 29.23 -20.54
CA LEU A 283 3.14 28.23 -21.23
C LEU A 283 3.07 28.43 -22.76
N PHE A 284 1.87 28.64 -23.30
CA PHE A 284 1.70 28.84 -24.74
C PHE A 284 2.38 30.12 -25.24
N VAL A 285 2.31 31.21 -24.47
CA VAL A 285 3.05 32.44 -24.78
C VAL A 285 4.56 32.17 -24.82
N TYR A 286 5.10 31.43 -23.87
CA TYR A 286 6.52 31.06 -23.87
C TYR A 286 6.91 30.21 -25.10
N LEU A 287 6.11 29.20 -25.46
CA LEU A 287 6.36 28.37 -26.63
C LEU A 287 6.30 29.17 -27.94
N ILE A 288 5.34 30.09 -28.07
CA ILE A 288 5.23 30.99 -29.22
C ILE A 288 6.49 31.86 -29.33
N LEU A 289 6.97 32.43 -28.22
CA LEU A 289 8.21 33.20 -28.21
C LEU A 289 9.41 32.32 -28.61
N LYS A 290 9.48 31.09 -28.08
CA LYS A 290 10.55 30.15 -28.43
C LYS A 290 10.57 29.80 -29.92
N GLU A 291 9.42 29.63 -30.56
CA GLU A 291 9.33 29.18 -31.96
C GLU A 291 9.37 30.33 -32.97
N HIS A 292 8.91 31.52 -32.59
CA HIS A 292 8.63 32.60 -33.55
C HIS A 292 9.37 33.91 -33.28
N SER A 293 10.12 34.01 -32.18
CA SER A 293 10.91 35.21 -31.84
C SER A 293 12.40 34.92 -31.69
N SER A 294 13.21 35.96 -31.83
CA SER A 294 14.64 35.99 -31.54
C SER A 294 15.06 37.44 -31.24
N SER A 295 16.32 37.66 -30.85
CA SER A 295 16.89 39.01 -30.67
C SER A 295 16.84 39.89 -31.92
N GLU A 296 16.71 39.29 -33.12
CA GLU A 296 16.54 40.01 -34.39
C GLU A 296 15.06 40.15 -34.81
N LYS A 297 14.18 39.34 -34.22
CA LYS A 297 12.76 39.23 -34.60
C LYS A 297 11.86 39.26 -33.37
N HIS A 298 11.44 40.46 -33.00
CA HIS A 298 10.54 40.66 -31.87
C HIS A 298 9.08 40.45 -32.27
N LEU A 299 8.30 39.80 -31.41
CA LEU A 299 6.87 39.63 -31.63
C LEU A 299 6.08 40.74 -30.95
N ARG A 300 5.16 41.36 -31.69
CA ARG A 300 4.23 42.30 -31.06
C ARG A 300 3.13 41.51 -30.35
N GLN A 301 2.54 42.12 -29.32
CA GLN A 301 1.43 41.51 -28.60
C GLN A 301 0.27 41.10 -29.53
N GLN A 302 -0.01 41.85 -30.60
CA GLN A 302 -1.04 41.48 -31.58
C GLN A 302 -0.71 40.18 -32.31
N ASP A 303 0.56 39.94 -32.63
CA ASP A 303 1.00 38.73 -33.31
C ASP A 303 0.90 37.52 -32.36
N ILE A 304 1.30 37.69 -31.10
CA ILE A 304 1.17 36.67 -30.06
C ILE A 304 -0.30 36.31 -29.84
N LEU A 305 -1.19 37.31 -29.75
CA LEU A 305 -2.64 37.08 -29.61
C LEU A 305 -3.21 36.32 -30.80
N LYS A 306 -2.81 36.67 -32.03
CA LYS A 306 -3.28 36.02 -33.25
C LYS A 306 -2.84 34.56 -33.33
N ILE A 307 -1.61 34.26 -32.90
CA ILE A 307 -1.10 32.88 -32.84
C ILE A 307 -1.79 32.10 -31.73
N LEU A 308 -1.99 32.70 -30.55
CA LEU A 308 -2.71 32.10 -29.42
C LEU A 308 -4.15 31.73 -29.78
N GLU A 309 -4.85 32.57 -30.56
CA GLU A 309 -6.23 32.32 -30.98
C GLU A 309 -6.33 31.22 -32.04
N GLY A 310 -5.26 30.97 -32.80
CA GLY A 310 -5.19 29.94 -33.84
C GLY A 310 -4.81 28.54 -33.33
N TYR A 311 -4.98 27.54 -34.19
CA TYR A 311 -4.48 26.18 -33.96
C TYR A 311 -2.94 26.19 -33.86
N PRO A 312 -2.31 25.47 -32.91
CA PRO A 312 -2.89 24.46 -32.01
C PRO A 312 -3.40 24.99 -30.65
N TYR A 313 -3.30 26.31 -30.40
CA TYR A 313 -3.50 26.87 -29.06
C TYR A 313 -4.97 27.15 -28.75
N GLU A 314 -5.72 27.76 -29.68
CA GLU A 314 -7.16 28.05 -29.56
C GLU A 314 -7.55 28.77 -28.24
N VAL A 315 -6.70 29.71 -27.79
CA VAL A 315 -6.87 30.46 -26.54
C VAL A 315 -7.15 31.94 -26.83
N PRO A 316 -8.43 32.37 -26.88
CA PRO A 316 -8.77 33.77 -26.99
C PRO A 316 -8.44 34.51 -25.67
N LEU A 317 -7.55 35.50 -25.75
CA LEU A 317 -7.03 36.23 -24.61
C LEU A 317 -7.13 37.75 -24.82
N GLU A 318 -7.49 38.49 -23.76
CA GLU A 318 -7.46 39.95 -23.82
C GLU A 318 -6.04 40.49 -23.72
N ARG A 319 -5.76 41.62 -24.40
CA ARG A 319 -4.45 42.27 -24.40
C ARG A 319 -3.91 42.59 -22.99
N LYS A 320 -4.79 43.00 -22.08
CA LYS A 320 -4.42 43.25 -20.66
C LYS A 320 -4.00 41.97 -19.92
N ALA A 321 -4.60 40.82 -20.26
CA ALA A 321 -4.20 39.54 -19.70
C ALA A 321 -2.85 39.10 -20.30
N LEU A 322 -2.65 39.25 -21.60
CA LEU A 322 -1.35 38.96 -22.23
C LEU A 322 -0.22 39.81 -21.63
N SER A 323 -0.46 41.10 -21.39
CA SER A 323 0.55 42.00 -20.81
C SER A 323 0.98 41.55 -19.40
N ARG A 324 0.05 41.07 -18.57
CA ARG A 324 0.36 40.49 -17.25
C ARG A 324 1.18 39.21 -17.37
N ILE A 325 0.84 38.35 -18.34
CA ILE A 325 1.57 37.11 -18.60
C ILE A 325 3.00 37.41 -19.03
N ILE A 326 3.21 38.32 -20.00
CA ILE A 326 4.54 38.69 -20.48
C ILE A 326 5.39 39.27 -19.34
N HIS A 327 4.83 40.17 -18.53
CA HIS A 327 5.53 40.73 -17.38
C HIS A 327 6.00 39.63 -16.42
N ASN A 328 5.11 38.71 -16.05
CA ASN A 328 5.47 37.61 -15.15
C ASN A 328 6.55 36.70 -15.74
N ILE A 329 6.50 36.41 -17.05
CA ILE A 329 7.49 35.56 -17.72
C ILE A 329 8.86 36.25 -17.78
N THR A 330 8.90 37.56 -18.06
CA THR A 330 10.12 38.36 -18.04
C THR A 330 10.75 38.40 -16.64
N ASP A 331 9.94 38.50 -15.58
CA ASP A 331 10.42 38.44 -14.20
C ASP A 331 10.94 37.04 -13.80
N SER A 332 10.54 35.99 -14.51
CA SER A 332 10.83 34.60 -14.15
C SER A 332 12.22 34.09 -14.58
N GLN A 333 13.14 34.96 -14.98
CA GLN A 333 14.50 34.61 -15.44
C GLN A 333 14.54 33.59 -16.61
N LEU A 334 13.50 33.55 -17.44
CA LEU A 334 13.40 32.62 -18.57
C LEU A 334 14.00 33.15 -19.89
N SER A 335 14.94 34.09 -19.81
CA SER A 335 15.56 34.78 -20.97
C SER A 335 14.56 35.41 -21.93
N VAL A 336 13.40 35.84 -21.41
CA VAL A 336 12.36 36.55 -22.17
C VAL A 336 12.47 38.04 -21.92
N PHE A 337 12.67 38.80 -22.99
CA PHE A 337 12.81 40.24 -22.95
C PHE A 337 11.64 40.92 -23.64
N SER A 338 11.29 42.12 -23.18
CA SER A 338 10.23 42.92 -23.77
C SER A 338 10.58 44.40 -23.74
N ASP A 339 10.40 45.07 -24.87
CA ASP A 339 10.61 46.51 -24.99
C ASP A 339 9.54 47.16 -25.89
N LYS A 340 9.80 48.38 -26.39
CA LYS A 340 8.88 49.10 -27.28
C LYS A 340 8.71 48.45 -28.66
N THR A 341 9.66 47.63 -29.07
CA THR A 341 9.71 47.01 -30.41
C THR A 341 9.06 45.63 -30.42
N GLY A 342 9.01 44.94 -29.28
CA GLY A 342 8.21 43.73 -29.07
C GLY A 342 8.72 42.88 -27.91
N THR A 343 8.31 41.60 -27.89
CA THR A 343 8.73 40.59 -26.92
C THR A 343 9.47 39.48 -27.65
N TRP A 344 10.58 39.01 -27.09
CA TRP A 344 11.37 37.91 -27.67
C TRP A 344 12.01 37.02 -26.61
N LEU A 345 12.37 35.81 -27.02
CA LEU A 345 13.20 34.89 -26.25
C LEU A 345 14.64 34.93 -26.78
N GLU A 346 15.60 35.18 -25.90
CA GLU A 346 17.02 35.02 -26.22
C GLU A 346 17.38 33.53 -26.06
N GLN A 347 17.65 32.85 -27.18
CA GLN A 347 18.07 31.46 -27.16
C GLN A 347 19.58 31.43 -26.91
N GLU A 348 20.02 30.70 -25.87
CA GLU A 348 21.45 30.40 -25.70
C GLU A 348 21.94 29.68 -26.96
N GLU A 349 22.90 30.28 -27.67
CA GLU A 349 23.61 29.59 -28.75
C GLU A 349 24.24 28.33 -28.17
N LYS A 350 23.93 27.17 -28.77
CA LYS A 350 24.57 25.90 -28.45
C LYS A 350 26.02 25.85 -28.89
#